data_AF-D8TJC6-F1
#
_entry.id   AF-D8TJC6-F1
#
_cell.length_a   1.000
_cell.length_b   1.000
_cell.length_c   1.000
_cell.angle_alpha   90.00
_cell.angle_beta   90.00
_cell.angle_gamma   90.00
#
_symmetry.space_group_name_H-M   'P 1'
#
loop_
_entity.id
_entity.type
_entity.pdbx_description
1 polymer ?
#
loop_
_entity_poly.entity_id
_entity_poly.type
_entity_poly.pdbx_seq_one_letter_code
_entity_poly.pdbx_strand_id
1 'polypeptide(L)'
;MDELLSTPIAVRLLQQPEARLHDFLVLDAYKPKMHVMYDKYLSGVTADFALVVRRAPPAADPARLPHERPALFASFEASAAALSRTMPYGPYEVNALRTQFGMELPQSLLERCHRDGVAPLDWQQRHRGGALAAEKHHQQQQQQQQQREGELPGNKQQESGRVAIASGPLVSASLMETPLMQCFQQLAVEAQVQVQVQAQVLAPSPPALFDRTERLANSLSRLVLTVQRINALRHGCRVALFAGRRASDLLYLVLQNLYCAAHLDGYDGTSSLYVVAILGREWTQMGVPERECWGGVGRLIGTHAHEQVSAVQQLLAPYDVEAGRRCGLPHGVAVTPLLAHLLFLAANGSGGADGGSATALADTLTTAAFLAVSRALAVPAAFRRDVEAAFGWLVPEHARCFDLFRVWRLDSGDYEKVAAQIIAAWEARCLELQAVGHPPLPRPHLMNSNLSSEDDIAAVCNLDPRVRPTTLAFGTLADGFLPFLDPEGEGEDGEGGKQAGTDGGGSGRPTMSLASVVMKLVQARPPRPLPSLSVSGDGGGDGGLPATAVKLGDGDGDGDSGKVQVDPRLEPEVAMAALRAATEMARGSATSALDSAAVSAVLAEAYDAVTRRGVLMAVPPTME
;
A
#
# COMPACT_ATOMS: atom_id res chain seq x y z
N MET A 1 6.34 -18.03 23.10
CA MET A 1 5.40 -16.95 23.47
C MET A 1 5.58 -16.58 24.93
N ASP A 2 5.54 -17.54 25.86
CA ASP A 2 5.76 -17.30 27.30
C ASP A 2 7.05 -16.52 27.61
N GLU A 3 8.15 -16.89 26.94
CA GLU A 3 9.41 -16.15 27.05
C GLU A 3 9.24 -14.67 26.68
N LEU A 4 8.62 -14.36 25.55
CA LEU A 4 8.33 -12.98 25.14
C LEU A 4 7.45 -12.26 26.16
N LEU A 5 6.33 -12.86 26.57
CA LEU A 5 5.36 -12.23 27.49
C LEU A 5 5.95 -12.01 28.89
N SER A 6 7.00 -12.75 29.25
CA SER A 6 7.75 -12.55 30.49
C SER A 6 8.81 -11.45 30.42
N THR A 7 9.12 -10.92 29.22
CA THR A 7 10.10 -9.84 29.07
C THR A 7 9.62 -8.55 29.76
N PRO A 8 10.53 -7.75 30.36
CA PRO A 8 10.15 -6.50 31.02
C PRO A 8 9.36 -5.53 30.13
N ILE A 9 9.69 -5.50 28.83
CA ILE A 9 8.99 -4.65 27.85
C ILE A 9 7.56 -5.15 27.58
N ALA A 10 7.35 -6.46 27.39
CA ALA A 10 6.03 -7.01 27.15
C ALA A 10 5.12 -6.85 28.38
N VAL A 11 5.64 -7.10 29.59
CA VAL A 11 4.90 -6.89 30.85
C VAL A 11 4.44 -5.43 30.98
N ARG A 12 5.34 -4.48 30.69
CA ARG A 12 5.01 -3.05 30.70
C ARG A 12 3.91 -2.70 29.68
N LEU A 13 4.00 -3.23 28.47
CA LEU A 13 3.01 -3.01 27.40
C LEU A 13 1.64 -3.63 27.73
N LEU A 14 1.59 -4.74 28.47
CA LEU A 14 0.36 -5.38 28.92
C LEU A 14 -0.30 -4.65 30.09
N GLN A 15 0.49 -4.00 30.94
CA GLN A 15 -0.01 -3.31 32.14
C GLN A 15 -0.42 -1.84 31.90
N GLN A 16 0.00 -1.23 30.80
CA GLN A 16 -0.33 0.17 30.51
C GLN A 16 -1.79 0.35 30.05
N PRO A 17 -2.40 1.53 30.29
CA PRO A 17 -3.71 1.85 29.72
C PRO A 17 -3.71 1.79 28.20
N GLU A 18 -4.74 1.20 27.60
CA GLU A 18 -4.89 1.08 26.14
C GLU A 18 -4.82 2.43 25.41
N ALA A 19 -5.34 3.49 26.03
CA ALA A 19 -5.29 4.85 25.48
C ALA A 19 -3.85 5.27 25.11
N ARG A 20 -2.81 4.77 25.80
CA ARG A 20 -1.40 5.08 25.50
C ARG A 20 -0.91 4.50 24.18
N LEU A 21 -1.60 3.52 23.62
CA LEU A 21 -1.32 2.98 22.28
C LEU A 21 -1.86 3.91 21.18
N HIS A 22 -2.79 4.81 21.51
CA HIS A 22 -3.38 5.78 20.59
C HIS A 22 -2.68 7.15 20.62
N ASP A 23 -1.60 7.29 21.41
CA ASP A 23 -0.78 8.52 21.44
C ASP A 23 -0.02 8.76 20.12
N PHE A 24 0.10 7.73 19.28
CA PHE A 24 0.83 7.74 18.03
C PHE A 24 -0.07 7.44 16.84
N LEU A 25 0.17 8.10 15.72
CA LEU A 25 -0.43 7.69 14.45
C LEU A 25 0.14 6.36 14.00
N VAL A 26 -0.74 5.46 13.58
CA VAL A 26 -0.34 4.19 13.01
C VAL A 26 0.18 4.43 11.59
N LEU A 27 1.50 4.50 11.44
CA LEU A 27 2.17 4.83 10.18
C LEU A 27 3.19 3.75 9.77
N ASP A 28 3.30 3.55 8.46
CA ASP A 28 4.36 2.77 7.86
C ASP A 28 5.54 3.68 7.43
N ALA A 29 6.75 3.13 7.43
CA ALA A 29 8.02 3.80 7.14
C ALA A 29 8.14 4.36 5.72
N TYR A 30 7.30 3.90 4.78
CA TYR A 30 7.25 4.50 3.44
C TYR A 30 6.63 5.90 3.47
N LYS A 31 5.76 6.22 4.43
CA LYS A 31 5.03 7.49 4.50
C LYS A 31 5.95 8.70 4.66
N PRO A 32 6.84 8.76 5.67
CA PRO A 32 7.77 9.89 5.80
C PRO A 32 8.60 10.11 4.54
N LYS A 33 9.10 9.05 3.90
CA LYS A 33 9.90 9.15 2.66
C LYS A 33 9.13 9.78 1.51
N MET A 34 7.87 9.38 1.34
CA MET A 34 6.98 10.02 0.35
C MET A 34 6.67 11.46 0.74
N HIS A 35 6.50 11.76 2.03
CA HIS A 35 6.23 13.11 2.51
C HIS A 35 7.41 14.05 2.34
N VAL A 36 8.66 13.56 2.38
CA VAL A 36 9.85 14.33 1.98
C VAL A 36 9.77 14.70 0.48
N MET A 37 9.35 13.77 -0.38
CA MET A 37 9.10 14.07 -1.80
C MET A 37 7.97 15.09 -1.97
N TYR A 38 6.85 14.91 -1.26
CA TYR A 38 5.73 15.84 -1.31
C TYR A 38 6.13 17.22 -0.80
N ASP A 39 6.99 17.27 0.23
CA ASP A 39 7.51 18.51 0.78
C ASP A 39 8.32 19.29 -0.22
N LYS A 40 9.23 18.59 -0.88
CA LYS A 40 10.15 19.17 -1.84
C LYS A 40 9.46 19.56 -3.15
N TYR A 41 8.53 18.77 -3.65
CA TYR A 41 8.07 18.88 -5.05
C TYR A 41 6.56 19.08 -5.24
N LEU A 42 5.73 18.73 -4.25
CA LEU A 42 4.26 18.76 -4.35
C LEU A 42 3.63 19.60 -3.21
N SER A 43 4.35 20.59 -2.69
CA SER A 43 3.94 21.36 -1.51
C SER A 43 2.65 22.16 -1.69
N GLY A 44 2.24 22.43 -2.94
CA GLY A 44 0.99 23.12 -3.25
C GLY A 44 -0.16 22.19 -3.63
N VAL A 45 0.05 20.88 -3.65
CA VAL A 45 -0.96 19.91 -4.08
C VAL A 45 -1.96 19.66 -2.95
N THR A 46 -3.25 19.65 -3.30
CA THR A 46 -4.30 19.10 -2.44
C THR A 46 -4.78 17.76 -2.99
N ALA A 47 -5.28 16.88 -2.13
CA ALA A 47 -5.72 15.55 -2.54
C ALA A 47 -6.93 15.08 -1.73
N ASP A 48 -7.65 14.15 -2.33
CA ASP A 48 -8.70 13.36 -1.70
C ASP A 48 -8.23 11.92 -1.59
N PHE A 49 -8.38 11.35 -0.39
CA PHE A 49 -8.19 9.94 -0.12
C PHE A 49 -9.51 9.30 0.25
N ALA A 50 -9.88 8.21 -0.42
CA ALA A 50 -11.13 7.49 -0.16
C ALA A 50 -10.87 6.17 0.56
N LEU A 51 -11.62 5.91 1.63
CA LEU A 51 -11.70 4.59 2.26
C LEU A 51 -12.61 3.69 1.43
N VAL A 52 -12.06 2.60 0.92
CA VAL A 52 -12.76 1.57 0.15
C VAL A 52 -12.73 0.25 0.91
N VAL A 53 -13.89 -0.18 1.36
CA VAL A 53 -14.08 -1.50 1.98
C VAL A 53 -14.37 -2.50 0.86
N ARG A 54 -13.42 -3.43 0.64
CA ARG A 54 -13.51 -4.45 -0.41
C ARG A 54 -14.23 -5.70 0.09
N ARG A 55 -13.95 -6.08 1.33
CA ARG A 55 -14.59 -7.20 2.03
C ARG A 55 -14.70 -6.85 3.49
N ALA A 56 -15.89 -6.94 4.05
CA ALA A 56 -16.11 -6.85 5.49
C ALA A 56 -16.89 -8.07 5.96
N PRO A 57 -16.69 -8.53 7.21
CA PRO A 57 -17.64 -9.41 7.87
C PRO A 57 -19.06 -8.80 7.76
N PRO A 58 -20.13 -9.62 7.64
CA PRO A 58 -21.50 -9.09 7.53
C PRO A 58 -21.88 -8.14 8.67
N ALA A 59 -21.35 -8.39 9.87
CA ALA A 59 -21.54 -7.54 11.03
C ALA A 59 -20.93 -6.13 10.88
N ALA A 60 -19.95 -5.96 10.01
CA ALA A 60 -19.19 -4.73 9.81
C ALA A 60 -19.45 -4.10 8.44
N ASP A 61 -20.54 -4.46 7.76
CA ASP A 61 -20.92 -3.89 6.46
C ASP A 61 -21.16 -2.37 6.60
N PRO A 62 -20.34 -1.50 5.98
CA PRO A 62 -20.48 -0.06 6.10
C PRO A 62 -21.82 0.48 5.63
N ALA A 63 -22.53 -0.24 4.76
CA ALA A 63 -23.85 0.18 4.29
C ALA A 63 -24.93 -0.01 5.36
N ARG A 64 -24.79 -1.04 6.20
CA ARG A 64 -25.79 -1.43 7.21
C ARG A 64 -25.44 -0.92 8.60
N LEU A 65 -24.15 -0.85 8.92
CA LEU A 65 -23.64 -0.55 10.26
C LEU A 65 -24.17 0.75 10.87
N PRO A 66 -24.31 1.88 10.13
CA PRO A 66 -24.87 3.12 10.69
C PRO A 66 -26.32 2.96 11.18
N HIS A 67 -27.08 2.04 10.59
CA HIS A 67 -28.48 1.80 10.92
C HIS A 67 -28.65 0.66 11.93
N GLU A 68 -27.88 -0.42 11.79
CA GLU A 68 -27.99 -1.61 12.64
C GLU A 68 -27.24 -1.46 13.98
N ARG A 69 -26.13 -0.70 14.00
CA ARG A 69 -25.30 -0.47 15.18
C ARG A 69 -24.86 1.00 15.29
N PRO A 70 -25.80 1.95 15.43
CA PRO A 70 -25.50 3.38 15.40
C PRO A 70 -24.49 3.82 16.46
N ALA A 71 -24.54 3.24 17.67
CA ALA A 71 -23.59 3.57 18.74
C ALA A 71 -22.15 3.13 18.41
N LEU A 72 -22.00 1.96 17.81
CA LEU A 72 -20.70 1.44 17.39
C LEU A 72 -20.14 2.26 16.22
N PHE A 73 -20.98 2.61 15.25
CA PHE A 73 -20.60 3.50 14.16
C PHE A 73 -20.19 4.90 14.66
N ALA A 74 -20.95 5.49 15.59
CA ALA A 74 -20.61 6.77 16.21
C ALA A 74 -19.27 6.72 16.98
N SER A 75 -18.95 5.59 17.64
CA SER A 75 -17.65 5.38 18.29
C SER A 75 -16.50 5.36 17.26
N PHE A 76 -16.71 4.72 16.11
CA PHE A 76 -15.77 4.76 15.00
C PHE A 76 -15.59 6.17 14.44
N GLU A 77 -16.68 6.91 14.21
CA GLU A 77 -16.60 8.30 13.75
C GLU A 77 -15.84 9.19 14.75
N ALA A 78 -16.07 9.01 16.05
CA ALA A 78 -15.34 9.72 17.10
C ALA A 78 -13.84 9.37 17.11
N SER A 79 -13.51 8.09 16.90
CA SER A 79 -12.12 7.61 16.82
C SER A 79 -11.43 8.16 15.57
N ALA A 80 -12.10 8.13 14.41
CA ALA A 80 -11.59 8.72 13.17
C ALA A 80 -11.40 10.24 13.29
N ALA A 81 -12.34 10.94 13.93
CA ALA A 81 -12.20 12.37 14.21
C ALA A 81 -11.04 12.66 15.17
N ALA A 82 -10.72 11.76 16.10
CA ALA A 82 -9.60 11.92 17.02
C ALA A 82 -8.23 11.87 16.32
N LEU A 83 -8.12 11.22 15.17
CA LEU A 83 -6.88 11.16 14.38
C LEU A 83 -6.40 12.57 13.98
N SER A 84 -7.32 13.49 13.67
CA SER A 84 -6.99 14.90 13.36
C SER A 84 -6.33 15.66 14.51
N ARG A 85 -6.45 15.16 15.74
CA ARG A 85 -5.82 15.75 16.95
C ARG A 85 -4.50 15.09 17.32
N THR A 86 -4.11 14.02 16.64
CA THR A 86 -2.87 13.29 16.93
C THR A 86 -1.73 13.94 16.14
N MET A 87 -0.66 14.31 16.85
CA MET A 87 0.48 14.98 16.23
C MET A 87 1.24 14.01 15.30
N PRO A 88 1.39 14.32 14.00
CA PRO A 88 2.24 13.51 13.12
C PRO A 88 3.72 13.76 13.41
N TYR A 89 4.52 12.70 13.35
CA TYR A 89 5.99 12.77 13.47
C TYR A 89 6.46 13.37 14.81
N GLY A 90 6.00 12.77 15.91
CA GLY A 90 6.52 13.06 17.23
C GLY A 90 8.03 12.77 17.38
N PRO A 91 8.62 13.13 18.54
CA PRO A 91 10.06 13.00 18.76
C PRO A 91 10.57 11.56 18.62
N TYR A 92 9.75 10.55 18.95
CA TYR A 92 10.15 9.15 18.84
C TYR A 92 10.14 8.66 17.38
N GLU A 93 9.17 9.09 16.58
CA GLU A 93 9.14 8.81 15.14
C GLU A 93 10.32 9.47 14.42
N VAL A 94 10.58 10.75 14.72
CA VAL A 94 11.72 11.48 14.15
C VAL A 94 13.04 10.80 14.52
N ASN A 95 13.20 10.39 15.78
CA ASN A 95 14.43 9.74 16.20
C ASN A 95 14.60 8.33 15.61
N ALA A 96 13.51 7.59 15.44
CA ALA A 96 13.52 6.31 14.74
C ALA A 96 13.97 6.47 13.29
N LEU A 97 13.44 7.46 12.56
CA LEU A 97 13.81 7.73 11.16
C LEU A 97 15.27 8.18 11.04
N ARG A 98 15.73 9.06 11.93
CA ARG A 98 17.13 9.48 11.99
C ARG A 98 18.05 8.29 12.22
N THR A 99 17.77 7.50 13.25
CA THR A 99 18.67 6.43 13.69
C THR A 99 18.71 5.26 12.70
N GLN A 100 17.55 4.90 12.13
CA GLN A 100 17.45 3.69 11.29
C GLN A 100 17.59 3.94 9.79
N PHE A 101 17.22 5.13 9.29
CA PHE A 101 17.40 5.50 7.88
C PHE A 101 18.49 6.54 7.63
N GLY A 102 19.06 7.15 8.67
CA GLY A 102 19.87 8.36 8.49
C GLY A 102 19.05 9.51 7.90
N MET A 103 17.73 9.48 8.08
CA MET A 103 16.80 10.43 7.48
C MET A 103 16.47 11.55 8.48
N GLU A 104 16.87 12.76 8.16
CA GLU A 104 16.34 13.97 8.80
C GLU A 104 15.10 14.43 8.04
N LEU A 105 13.97 14.57 8.74
CA LEU A 105 12.79 15.17 8.14
C LEU A 105 13.03 16.68 7.96
N PRO A 106 12.74 17.26 6.78
CA PRO A 106 12.85 18.69 6.57
C PRO A 106 12.05 19.47 7.61
N GLN A 107 12.63 20.55 8.13
CA GLN A 107 11.94 21.43 9.08
C GLN A 107 10.62 21.97 8.50
N SER A 108 10.60 22.29 7.20
CA SER A 108 9.40 22.67 6.45
C SER A 108 8.31 21.60 6.50
N LEU A 109 8.67 20.31 6.41
CA LEU A 109 7.71 19.22 6.51
C LEU A 109 7.11 19.16 7.90
N LEU A 110 7.94 19.19 8.95
CA LEU A 110 7.48 19.14 10.35
C LEU A 110 6.57 20.32 10.69
N GLU A 111 6.93 21.53 10.28
CA GLU A 111 6.12 22.73 10.51
C GLU A 111 4.73 22.62 9.86
N ARG A 112 4.64 22.04 8.66
CA ARG A 112 3.36 21.82 8.00
C ARG A 112 2.57 20.70 8.64
N CYS A 113 3.21 19.61 9.04
CA CYS A 113 2.54 18.55 9.81
C CYS A 113 1.97 19.09 11.14
N HIS A 114 2.68 19.98 11.83
CA HIS A 114 2.19 20.64 13.04
C HIS A 114 1.05 21.61 12.78
N ARG A 115 1.11 22.38 11.68
CA ARG A 115 0.09 23.38 11.33
C ARG A 115 -1.19 22.73 10.81
N ASP A 116 -1.06 21.79 9.88
CA ASP A 116 -2.17 21.25 9.11
C ASP A 116 -2.71 19.93 9.70
N GLY A 117 -1.91 19.24 10.52
CA GLY A 117 -2.28 17.98 11.17
C GLY A 117 -2.67 16.87 10.18
N VAL A 118 -3.47 15.93 10.66
CA VAL A 118 -4.15 14.93 9.81
C VAL A 118 -5.44 15.54 9.27
N ALA A 119 -5.69 15.40 7.96
CA ALA A 119 -6.87 15.96 7.32
C ALA A 119 -8.18 15.47 7.97
N PRO A 120 -9.23 16.29 8.00
CA PRO A 120 -10.54 15.86 8.49
C PRO A 120 -11.15 14.79 7.57
N LEU A 121 -12.03 13.97 8.15
CA LEU A 121 -12.80 12.96 7.41
C LEU A 121 -14.22 13.49 7.13
N ASP A 122 -14.67 13.33 5.89
CA ASP A 122 -16.03 13.66 5.44
C ASP A 122 -16.71 12.42 4.84
N TRP A 123 -18.02 12.29 5.02
CA TRP A 123 -18.80 11.18 4.49
C TRP A 123 -19.63 11.61 3.29
N GLN A 124 -19.18 11.21 2.11
CA GLN A 124 -19.81 11.60 0.86
C GLN A 124 -20.71 10.48 0.32
N GLN A 125 -21.77 10.85 -0.40
CA GLN A 125 -22.63 9.87 -1.06
C GLN A 125 -21.88 9.20 -2.22
N ARG A 126 -22.03 7.87 -2.33
CA ARG A 126 -21.53 7.12 -3.49
C ARG A 126 -22.57 7.15 -4.61
N HIS A 127 -22.19 7.54 -5.82
CA HIS A 127 -23.07 7.38 -6.99
C HIS A 127 -23.35 5.89 -7.21
N ARG A 128 -24.62 5.56 -7.51
CA ARG A 128 -25.26 4.23 -7.47
C ARG A 128 -24.64 3.15 -8.37
N GLY A 129 -23.49 3.38 -9.02
CA GLY A 129 -22.88 2.37 -9.88
C GLY A 129 -21.38 2.43 -10.12
N GLY A 130 -20.60 3.26 -9.42
CA GLY A 130 -19.12 3.23 -9.54
C GLY A 130 -18.49 1.88 -9.14
N ALA A 131 -19.11 1.14 -8.20
CA ALA A 131 -18.74 -0.24 -7.87
C ALA A 131 -19.17 -1.24 -8.96
N LEU A 132 -20.39 -1.01 -9.49
CA LEU A 132 -21.02 -1.87 -10.49
C LEU A 132 -20.30 -1.86 -11.84
N ALA A 133 -19.44 -0.89 -12.18
CA ALA A 133 -18.67 -0.98 -13.43
C ALA A 133 -17.59 -2.09 -13.37
N ALA A 134 -16.92 -2.23 -12.23
CA ALA A 134 -15.93 -3.30 -12.01
C ALA A 134 -16.62 -4.66 -11.77
N GLU A 135 -17.79 -4.67 -11.12
CA GLU A 135 -18.57 -5.89 -10.85
C GLU A 135 -19.50 -6.31 -12.00
N LYS A 136 -19.99 -5.40 -12.87
CA LYS A 136 -20.85 -5.76 -14.02
C LYS A 136 -20.07 -6.35 -15.17
N HIS A 137 -18.82 -5.93 -15.41
CA HIS A 137 -17.98 -6.61 -16.41
C HIS A 137 -17.75 -8.08 -16.00
N HIS A 138 -17.68 -8.33 -14.69
CA HIS A 138 -17.61 -9.66 -14.07
C HIS A 138 -18.94 -10.42 -14.16
N GLN A 139 -20.08 -9.79 -13.84
CA GLN A 139 -21.39 -10.43 -13.99
C GLN A 139 -21.79 -10.67 -15.45
N GLN A 140 -21.35 -9.87 -16.42
CA GLN A 140 -21.65 -10.11 -17.84
C GLN A 140 -20.81 -11.27 -18.41
N GLN A 141 -19.56 -11.44 -17.96
CA GLN A 141 -18.74 -12.61 -18.29
C GLN A 141 -19.22 -13.88 -17.54
N GLN A 142 -19.60 -13.75 -16.26
CA GLN A 142 -20.20 -14.86 -15.51
C GLN A 142 -21.61 -15.22 -15.98
N GLN A 143 -22.45 -14.27 -16.42
CA GLN A 143 -23.76 -14.58 -17.01
C GLN A 143 -23.63 -15.27 -18.37
N GLN A 144 -22.57 -14.98 -19.15
CA GLN A 144 -22.27 -15.77 -20.34
C GLN A 144 -21.82 -17.20 -20.00
N GLN A 145 -21.35 -17.46 -18.78
CA GLN A 145 -20.95 -18.78 -18.28
C GLN A 145 -22.08 -19.50 -17.52
N GLN A 146 -22.92 -18.77 -16.77
CA GLN A 146 -24.08 -19.24 -16.00
C GLN A 146 -25.35 -19.38 -16.85
N GLN A 147 -25.41 -18.80 -18.05
CA GLN A 147 -26.45 -19.17 -19.03
C GLN A 147 -26.35 -20.63 -19.52
N ARG A 148 -25.43 -21.44 -18.96
CA ARG A 148 -25.41 -22.91 -19.08
C ARG A 148 -25.98 -23.66 -17.87
N GLU A 149 -26.20 -23.03 -16.73
CA GLU A 149 -26.76 -23.67 -15.53
C GLU A 149 -27.75 -22.71 -14.88
N GLY A 150 -29.04 -22.99 -15.08
CA GLY A 150 -30.12 -22.08 -14.75
C GLY A 150 -30.30 -21.87 -13.25
N GLU A 151 -29.95 -20.69 -12.77
CA GLU A 151 -30.51 -20.10 -11.54
C GLU A 151 -30.78 -18.60 -11.74
N LEU A 152 -31.96 -18.18 -11.26
CA LEU A 152 -32.45 -16.79 -11.33
C LEU A 152 -31.84 -15.95 -10.20
N PRO A 153 -31.33 -14.73 -10.45
CA PRO A 153 -30.83 -13.89 -9.38
C PRO A 153 -31.98 -13.17 -8.65
N GLY A 154 -32.02 -13.36 -7.34
CA GLY A 154 -32.87 -12.62 -6.41
C GLY A 154 -32.49 -11.13 -6.37
N ASN A 155 -33.53 -10.30 -6.49
CA ASN A 155 -33.45 -8.85 -6.56
C ASN A 155 -33.05 -8.26 -5.19
N LYS A 156 -31.75 -8.02 -4.95
CA LYS A 156 -31.29 -7.24 -3.78
C LYS A 156 -31.36 -5.75 -4.12
N GLN A 157 -32.38 -5.08 -3.60
CA GLN A 157 -32.39 -3.62 -3.50
C GLN A 157 -31.19 -3.20 -2.62
N GLN A 158 -30.12 -2.70 -3.23
CA GLN A 158 -28.93 -2.23 -2.53
C GLN A 158 -28.97 -0.71 -2.36
N GLU A 159 -29.04 -0.31 -1.09
CA GLU A 159 -29.09 1.07 -0.61
C GLU A 159 -27.80 1.83 -0.92
N SER A 160 -27.93 3.15 -1.08
CA SER A 160 -26.83 4.08 -1.37
C SER A 160 -25.77 4.06 -0.27
N GLY A 161 -24.59 3.51 -0.56
CA GLY A 161 -23.45 3.55 0.36
C GLY A 161 -22.86 4.95 0.50
N ARG A 162 -22.30 5.27 1.68
CA ARG A 162 -21.42 6.42 1.88
C ARG A 162 -19.96 6.00 1.69
N VAL A 163 -19.11 6.96 1.30
CA VAL A 163 -17.65 6.79 1.23
C VAL A 163 -16.99 7.81 2.13
N ALA A 164 -16.02 7.37 2.94
CA ALA A 164 -15.23 8.26 3.78
C ALA A 164 -14.10 8.89 2.95
N ILE A 165 -14.02 10.22 2.94
CA ILE A 165 -13.04 11.00 2.18
C ILE A 165 -12.23 11.86 3.14
N ALA A 166 -10.91 11.76 3.07
CA ALA A 166 -10.01 12.71 3.71
C ALA A 166 -9.48 13.69 2.65
N SER A 167 -9.74 14.98 2.83
CA SER A 167 -9.42 16.03 1.87
C SER A 167 -8.57 17.13 2.52
N GLY A 168 -7.51 17.57 1.83
CA GLY A 168 -6.65 18.64 2.32
C GLY A 168 -5.32 18.71 1.55
N PRO A 169 -4.31 19.40 2.11
CA PRO A 169 -2.94 19.31 1.62
C PRO A 169 -2.50 17.85 1.48
N LEU A 170 -1.75 17.53 0.43
CA LEU A 170 -1.40 16.14 0.08
C LEU A 170 -0.79 15.36 1.26
N VAL A 171 0.10 16.00 2.02
CA VAL A 171 0.71 15.41 3.25
C VAL A 171 -0.38 15.08 4.28
N SER A 172 -1.22 16.06 4.63
CA SER A 172 -2.28 15.90 5.63
C SER A 172 -3.33 14.85 5.24
N ALA A 173 -3.74 14.80 3.96
CA ALA A 173 -4.68 13.79 3.47
C ALA A 173 -4.04 12.39 3.44
N SER A 174 -2.76 12.31 3.04
CA SER A 174 -1.99 11.07 3.01
C SER A 174 -1.76 10.48 4.41
N LEU A 175 -1.68 11.30 5.47
CA LEU A 175 -1.55 10.84 6.85
C LEU A 175 -2.75 10.01 7.34
N MET A 176 -3.93 10.17 6.74
CA MET A 176 -5.13 9.43 7.13
C MET A 176 -5.11 7.96 6.67
N GLU A 177 -4.31 7.62 5.65
CA GLU A 177 -4.35 6.31 4.96
C GLU A 177 -4.31 5.11 5.93
N THR A 178 -3.18 4.94 6.62
CA THR A 178 -2.92 3.81 7.51
C THR A 178 -3.76 3.86 8.80
N PRO A 179 -3.86 5.01 9.50
CA PRO A 179 -4.64 5.09 10.74
C PRO A 179 -6.13 4.80 10.56
N LEU A 180 -6.77 5.30 9.49
CA LEU A 180 -8.20 5.06 9.27
C LEU A 180 -8.50 3.61 8.93
N MET A 181 -7.64 2.95 8.14
CA MET A 181 -7.77 1.51 7.88
C MET A 181 -7.66 0.71 9.18
N GLN A 182 -6.77 1.10 10.09
CA GLN A 182 -6.63 0.47 11.39
C GLN A 182 -7.87 0.69 12.28
N CYS A 183 -8.42 1.92 12.33
CA CYS A 183 -9.67 2.20 13.04
C CYS A 183 -10.84 1.38 12.49
N PHE A 184 -10.95 1.26 11.16
CA PHE A 184 -12.00 0.43 10.55
C PHE A 184 -11.81 -1.06 10.87
N GLN A 185 -10.56 -1.54 10.95
CA GLN A 185 -10.27 -2.92 11.33
C GLN A 185 -10.72 -3.22 12.77
N GLN A 186 -10.47 -2.31 13.72
CA GLN A 186 -10.95 -2.43 15.10
C GLN A 186 -12.48 -2.41 15.18
N LEU A 187 -13.14 -1.51 14.44
CA LEU A 187 -14.59 -1.47 14.28
C LEU A 187 -15.14 -2.82 13.79
N ALA A 188 -14.50 -3.41 12.77
CA ALA A 188 -14.96 -4.66 12.18
C ALA A 188 -14.81 -5.85 13.14
N VAL A 189 -13.76 -5.86 13.97
CA VAL A 189 -13.58 -6.84 15.04
C VAL A 189 -14.67 -6.66 16.10
N GLU A 190 -14.88 -5.44 16.59
CA GLU A 190 -15.86 -5.14 17.64
C GLU A 190 -17.31 -5.46 17.21
N ALA A 191 -17.64 -5.18 15.95
CA ALA A 191 -18.96 -5.51 15.41
C ALA A 191 -19.26 -7.03 15.44
N GLN A 192 -18.25 -7.86 15.17
CA GLN A 192 -18.35 -9.32 15.24
C GLN A 192 -18.49 -9.80 16.70
N VAL A 193 -17.74 -9.19 17.63
CA VAL A 193 -17.84 -9.49 19.06
C VAL A 193 -19.25 -9.23 19.57
N GLN A 194 -19.86 -8.08 19.24
CA GLN A 194 -21.22 -7.77 19.66
C GLN A 194 -22.25 -8.79 19.14
N VAL A 195 -22.08 -9.29 17.91
CA VAL A 195 -22.94 -10.37 17.38
C VAL A 195 -22.78 -11.65 18.20
N GLN A 196 -21.55 -12.05 18.48
CA GLN A 196 -21.26 -13.29 19.21
C GLN A 196 -21.78 -13.22 20.65
N VAL A 197 -21.56 -12.10 21.35
CA VAL A 197 -22.07 -11.89 22.71
C VAL A 197 -23.61 -11.90 22.72
N GLN A 198 -24.27 -11.25 21.76
CA GLN A 198 -25.73 -11.28 21.65
C GLN A 198 -26.26 -12.71 21.41
N ALA A 199 -25.60 -13.48 20.55
CA ALA A 199 -25.97 -14.87 20.29
C ALA A 199 -25.81 -15.75 21.53
N GLN A 200 -24.78 -15.51 22.36
CA GLN A 200 -24.55 -16.26 23.60
C GLN A 200 -25.54 -15.93 24.71
N VAL A 201 -25.97 -14.67 24.84
CA VAL A 201 -27.01 -14.30 25.82
C VAL A 201 -28.32 -15.07 25.57
N LEU A 202 -28.54 -15.51 24.32
CA LEU A 202 -29.70 -16.29 23.92
C LEU A 202 -29.46 -17.81 24.00
N ALA A 203 -28.22 -18.26 24.24
CA ALA A 203 -27.85 -19.66 24.28
C ALA A 203 -27.94 -20.24 25.71
N PRO A 204 -28.29 -21.53 25.88
CA PRO A 204 -28.41 -22.17 27.20
C PRO A 204 -27.05 -22.52 27.84
N SER A 205 -25.96 -22.51 27.08
CA SER A 205 -24.60 -22.85 27.54
C SER A 205 -23.88 -21.64 28.16
N PRO A 206 -22.88 -21.84 29.04
CA PRO A 206 -22.11 -20.74 29.63
C PRO A 206 -21.48 -19.85 28.53
N PRO A 207 -21.46 -18.52 28.71
CA PRO A 207 -20.92 -17.61 27.71
C PRO A 207 -19.43 -17.89 27.53
N ALA A 208 -19.00 -18.19 26.30
CA ALA A 208 -17.57 -18.12 25.98
C ALA A 208 -17.12 -16.66 26.08
N LEU A 209 -16.03 -16.40 26.81
CA LEU A 209 -15.62 -15.04 27.15
C LEU A 209 -14.93 -14.36 25.96
N PHE A 210 -15.69 -13.81 25.01
CA PHE A 210 -15.13 -13.05 23.88
C PHE A 210 -14.55 -11.68 24.25
N ASP A 211 -13.86 -11.55 25.38
CA ASP A 211 -13.21 -10.31 25.80
C ASP A 211 -11.92 -10.03 25.01
N ARG A 212 -11.32 -8.87 25.25
CA ARG A 212 -10.10 -8.45 24.54
C ARG A 212 -8.91 -9.37 24.82
N THR A 213 -8.82 -9.93 26.03
CA THR A 213 -7.73 -10.80 26.46
C THR A 213 -7.75 -12.11 25.68
N GLU A 214 -8.92 -12.75 25.58
CA GLU A 214 -9.06 -14.00 24.82
C GLU A 214 -8.77 -13.79 23.34
N ARG A 215 -9.25 -12.68 22.76
CA ARG A 215 -8.95 -12.33 21.36
C ARG A 215 -7.46 -12.12 21.13
N LEU A 216 -6.79 -11.39 22.01
CA LEU A 216 -5.35 -11.17 21.92
C LEU A 216 -4.58 -12.50 22.02
N ALA A 217 -4.92 -13.35 22.99
CA ALA A 217 -4.30 -14.66 23.17
C ALA A 217 -4.51 -15.57 21.95
N ASN A 218 -5.70 -15.55 21.35
CA ASN A 218 -6.03 -16.30 20.15
C ASN A 218 -5.20 -15.81 18.94
N SER A 219 -5.11 -14.51 18.70
CA SER A 219 -4.29 -13.93 17.63
C SER A 219 -2.79 -14.19 17.82
N LEU A 220 -2.29 -14.12 19.06
CA LEU A 220 -0.91 -14.49 19.40
C LEU A 220 -0.65 -15.99 19.18
N SER A 221 -1.62 -16.86 19.46
CA SER A 221 -1.50 -18.30 19.18
C SER A 221 -1.42 -18.56 17.67
N ARG A 222 -2.25 -17.87 16.87
CA ARG A 222 -2.16 -17.91 15.40
C ARG A 222 -0.77 -17.49 14.92
N LEU A 223 -0.25 -16.38 15.44
CA LEU A 223 1.08 -15.88 15.10
C LEU A 223 2.17 -16.94 15.35
N VAL A 224 2.17 -17.58 16.51
CA VAL A 224 3.15 -18.63 16.85
C VAL A 224 3.11 -19.76 15.83
N LEU A 225 1.92 -20.27 15.52
CA LEU A 225 1.73 -21.37 14.57
C LEU A 225 2.18 -20.97 13.16
N THR A 226 1.84 -19.76 12.71
CA THR A 226 2.26 -19.25 11.40
C THR A 226 3.77 -19.10 11.32
N VAL A 227 4.43 -18.52 12.33
CA VAL A 227 5.90 -18.38 12.35
C VAL A 227 6.58 -19.75 12.33
N GLN A 228 6.10 -20.72 13.12
CA GLN A 228 6.63 -22.09 13.09
C GLN A 228 6.52 -22.73 11.70
N ARG A 229 5.38 -22.55 11.03
CA ARG A 229 5.17 -23.07 9.66
C ARG A 229 6.10 -22.40 8.66
N ILE A 230 6.26 -21.08 8.72
CA ILE A 230 7.17 -20.34 7.83
C ILE A 230 8.61 -20.82 8.04
N ASN A 231 9.08 -20.91 9.28
CA ASN A 231 10.45 -21.38 9.58
C ASN A 231 10.67 -22.83 9.09
N ALA A 232 9.65 -23.68 9.19
CA ALA A 232 9.72 -25.07 8.71
C ALA A 232 9.97 -25.18 7.19
N LEU A 233 9.61 -24.15 6.41
CA LEU A 233 9.88 -24.10 4.96
C LEU A 233 11.37 -23.93 4.63
N ARG A 234 12.21 -23.50 5.59
CA ARG A 234 13.64 -23.22 5.38
C ARG A 234 13.88 -22.33 4.15
N HIS A 235 13.09 -21.27 4.03
CA HIS A 235 12.96 -20.46 2.81
C HIS A 235 14.26 -19.76 2.37
N GLY A 236 15.18 -19.44 3.28
CA GLY A 236 16.43 -18.74 2.97
C GLY A 236 16.29 -17.28 2.52
N CYS A 237 15.05 -16.80 2.33
CA CYS A 237 14.73 -15.40 2.03
C CYS A 237 14.87 -14.50 3.26
N ARG A 238 15.09 -13.19 3.02
CA ARG A 238 14.85 -12.15 4.02
C ARG A 238 13.35 -11.91 4.19
N VAL A 239 12.90 -11.59 5.40
CA VAL A 239 11.48 -11.36 5.70
C VAL A 239 11.27 -9.98 6.29
N ALA A 240 10.41 -9.19 5.65
CA ALA A 240 10.00 -7.87 6.10
C ALA A 240 8.54 -7.89 6.54
N LEU A 241 8.25 -7.49 7.78
CA LEU A 241 6.88 -7.42 8.27
C LEU A 241 6.22 -6.11 7.82
N PHE A 242 5.26 -6.18 6.91
CA PHE A 242 4.47 -5.05 6.39
C PHE A 242 3.19 -4.84 7.20
N ALA A 243 3.32 -4.85 8.53
CA ALA A 243 2.21 -4.79 9.48
C ALA A 243 2.05 -3.36 10.01
N GLY A 244 1.07 -2.63 9.48
CA GLY A 244 0.74 -1.28 9.97
C GLY A 244 -0.74 -0.91 9.81
N ARG A 245 -1.40 -1.40 8.75
CA ARG A 245 -2.72 -0.89 8.34
C ARG A 245 -3.95 -1.69 8.77
N ARG A 246 -3.79 -2.95 9.20
CA ARG A 246 -4.91 -3.90 9.39
C ARG A 246 -4.64 -4.91 10.50
N ALA A 247 -4.11 -4.46 11.61
CA ALA A 247 -3.93 -5.31 12.77
C ALA A 247 -5.26 -5.58 13.49
N SER A 248 -5.46 -6.79 14.00
CA SER A 248 -6.62 -7.15 14.84
C SER A 248 -6.72 -6.28 16.11
N ASP A 249 -5.57 -5.94 16.69
CA ASP A 249 -5.42 -5.09 17.87
C ASP A 249 -4.06 -4.34 17.80
N LEU A 250 -3.98 -3.13 18.37
CA LEU A 250 -2.73 -2.36 18.39
C LEU A 250 -1.66 -2.98 19.29
N LEU A 251 -2.06 -3.59 20.42
CA LEU A 251 -1.14 -4.32 21.28
C LEU A 251 -0.64 -5.59 20.59
N TYR A 252 -1.53 -6.29 19.88
CA TYR A 252 -1.12 -7.40 19.02
C TYR A 252 -0.06 -6.94 18.01
N LEU A 253 -0.27 -5.80 17.34
CA LEU A 253 0.68 -5.27 16.36
C LEU A 253 2.08 -5.08 16.95
N VAL A 254 2.18 -4.52 18.16
CA VAL A 254 3.47 -4.32 18.84
C VAL A 254 4.09 -5.67 19.23
N LEU A 255 3.32 -6.57 19.84
CA LEU A 255 3.80 -7.89 20.28
C LEU A 255 4.20 -8.79 19.10
N GLN A 256 3.50 -8.69 17.97
CA GLN A 256 3.81 -9.40 16.74
C GLN A 256 5.22 -9.07 16.25
N ASN A 257 5.58 -7.78 16.26
CA ASN A 257 6.89 -7.33 15.82
C ASN A 257 8.01 -7.83 16.75
N LEU A 258 7.81 -7.76 18.07
CA LEU A 258 8.77 -8.31 19.04
C LEU A 258 8.94 -9.83 18.87
N TYR A 259 7.83 -10.56 18.68
CA TYR A 259 7.86 -12.00 18.49
C TYR A 259 8.59 -12.40 17.19
N CYS A 260 8.26 -11.75 16.08
CA CYS A 260 8.92 -12.00 14.80
C CYS A 260 10.41 -11.65 14.85
N ALA A 261 10.79 -10.54 15.50
CA ALA A 261 12.20 -10.17 15.66
C ALA A 261 13.01 -11.23 16.42
N ALA A 262 12.39 -11.93 17.38
CA ALA A 262 13.04 -12.98 18.17
C ALA A 262 13.01 -14.37 17.50
N HIS A 263 11.97 -14.68 16.72
CA HIS A 263 11.67 -16.07 16.35
C HIS A 263 11.45 -16.32 14.85
N LEU A 264 11.29 -15.30 14.01
CA LEU A 264 11.05 -15.50 12.57
C LEU A 264 12.39 -15.61 11.83
N ASP A 265 12.62 -16.73 11.16
CA ASP A 265 13.85 -16.96 10.41
C ASP A 265 14.00 -15.95 9.27
N GLY A 266 15.20 -15.41 9.11
CA GLY A 266 15.48 -14.41 8.09
C GLY A 266 14.78 -13.05 8.31
N TYR A 267 14.23 -12.78 9.50
CA TYR A 267 13.64 -11.49 9.83
C TYR A 267 14.63 -10.34 9.59
N ASP A 268 14.24 -9.40 8.73
CA ASP A 268 15.04 -8.26 8.32
C ASP A 268 14.58 -6.95 8.96
N GLY A 269 13.31 -6.89 9.36
CA GLY A 269 12.70 -5.69 9.93
C GLY A 269 11.20 -5.53 9.70
N THR A 270 10.71 -4.32 9.95
CA THR A 270 9.29 -3.95 9.93
C THR A 270 9.04 -2.66 9.16
N SER A 271 7.89 -2.56 8.50
CA SER A 271 7.42 -1.27 7.97
C SER A 271 6.84 -0.37 9.05
N SER A 272 6.50 -0.87 10.23
CA SER A 272 5.71 -0.11 11.20
C SER A 272 6.54 0.93 11.95
N LEU A 273 6.49 2.18 11.50
CA LEU A 273 7.08 3.32 12.23
C LEU A 273 6.40 3.49 13.60
N TYR A 274 5.10 3.20 13.66
CA TYR A 274 4.31 3.16 14.89
C TYR A 274 4.92 2.24 15.96
N VAL A 275 5.21 0.99 15.61
CA VAL A 275 5.78 0.02 16.55
C VAL A 275 7.15 0.48 17.05
N VAL A 276 8.01 0.93 16.13
CA VAL A 276 9.35 1.40 16.49
C VAL A 276 9.28 2.61 17.42
N ALA A 277 8.38 3.56 17.17
CA ALA A 277 8.20 4.73 18.03
C ALA A 277 7.67 4.38 19.43
N ILE A 278 6.68 3.47 19.52
CA ILE A 278 6.16 3.00 20.82
C ILE A 278 7.25 2.30 21.62
N LEU A 279 7.97 1.37 21.00
CA LEU A 279 9.01 0.61 21.71
C LEU A 279 10.18 1.51 22.08
N GLY A 280 10.56 2.44 21.20
CA GLY A 280 11.55 3.48 21.51
C GLY A 280 11.15 4.31 22.72
N ARG A 281 9.88 4.73 22.81
CA ARG A 281 9.33 5.42 24.00
C ARG A 281 9.45 4.57 25.26
N GLU A 282 8.95 3.35 25.23
CA GLU A 282 8.90 2.50 26.42
C GLU A 282 10.31 2.06 26.87
N TRP A 283 11.21 1.72 25.96
CA TRP A 283 12.61 1.43 26.28
C TRP A 283 13.36 2.64 26.83
N THR A 284 13.13 3.83 26.29
CA THR A 284 13.70 5.08 26.85
C THR A 284 13.21 5.29 28.29
N GLN A 285 11.92 5.06 28.56
CA GLN A 285 11.36 5.17 29.92
C GLN A 285 11.88 4.10 30.87
N MET A 286 12.36 2.96 30.35
CA MET A 286 13.01 1.90 31.12
C MET A 286 14.51 2.17 31.33
N GLY A 287 15.07 3.24 30.77
CA GLY A 287 16.50 3.57 30.87
C GLY A 287 17.40 2.72 29.97
N VAL A 288 16.85 2.08 28.93
CA VAL A 288 17.64 1.35 27.93
C VAL A 288 18.48 2.36 27.12
N PRO A 289 19.78 2.08 26.85
CA PRO A 289 20.60 2.96 26.03
C PRO A 289 20.01 3.16 24.63
N GLU A 290 20.11 4.38 24.10
CA GLU A 290 19.52 4.75 22.81
C GLU A 290 19.91 3.81 21.66
N ARG A 291 21.17 3.36 21.62
CA ARG A 291 21.66 2.41 20.60
C ARG A 291 20.90 1.07 20.62
N GLU A 292 20.43 0.64 21.78
CA GLU A 292 19.69 -0.61 21.96
C GLU A 292 18.19 -0.42 21.71
N CYS A 293 17.64 0.76 22.04
CA CYS A 293 16.24 1.12 21.82
C CYS A 293 15.79 0.98 20.37
N TRP A 294 16.68 1.22 19.41
CA TRP A 294 16.28 1.28 17.99
C TRP A 294 16.67 0.03 17.20
N GLY A 295 17.30 -0.97 17.82
CA GLY A 295 17.67 -2.24 17.16
C GLY A 295 16.76 -3.42 17.50
N GLY A 296 16.04 -3.36 18.63
CA GLY A 296 15.37 -4.53 19.21
C GLY A 296 14.20 -5.12 18.41
N VAL A 297 13.63 -4.38 17.45
CA VAL A 297 12.60 -4.88 16.51
C VAL A 297 13.07 -4.96 15.07
N GLY A 298 14.38 -5.04 14.86
CA GLY A 298 14.97 -5.03 13.53
C GLY A 298 14.89 -3.66 12.85
N ARG A 299 15.18 -3.64 11.55
CA ARG A 299 15.30 -2.41 10.76
C ARG A 299 13.93 -1.89 10.32
N LEU A 300 13.79 -0.59 10.18
CA LEU A 300 12.68 0.01 9.46
C LEU A 300 12.86 -0.31 7.98
N ILE A 301 11.78 -0.78 7.35
CA ILE A 301 11.75 -1.13 5.94
C ILE A 301 10.65 -0.30 5.27
N GLY A 302 11.06 0.62 4.41
CA GLY A 302 10.15 1.53 3.72
C GLY A 302 10.64 1.85 2.31
N THR A 303 9.82 1.51 1.32
CA THR A 303 10.02 1.92 -0.07
C THR A 303 9.15 3.15 -0.34
N HIS A 304 8.17 3.02 -1.24
CA HIS A 304 7.12 3.98 -1.55
C HIS A 304 5.84 3.20 -1.90
N ALA A 305 4.73 3.90 -2.08
CA ALA A 305 3.43 3.32 -2.38
C ALA A 305 2.84 3.88 -3.67
N HIS A 306 1.77 3.24 -4.17
CA HIS A 306 1.11 3.64 -5.41
C HIS A 306 0.54 5.06 -5.36
N GLU A 307 0.22 5.60 -4.18
CA GLU A 307 -0.35 6.94 -4.06
C GLU A 307 0.51 8.03 -4.70
N GLN A 308 1.84 7.98 -4.56
CA GLN A 308 2.71 9.00 -5.15
C GLN A 308 2.69 8.90 -6.67
N VAL A 309 2.62 7.68 -7.19
CA VAL A 309 2.61 7.38 -8.62
C VAL A 309 1.30 7.84 -9.22
N SER A 310 0.18 7.50 -8.58
CA SER A 310 -1.15 7.94 -8.99
C SER A 310 -1.34 9.45 -8.89
N ALA A 311 -0.79 10.11 -7.85
CA ALA A 311 -0.83 11.58 -7.74
C ALA A 311 -0.09 12.25 -8.91
N VAL A 312 1.16 11.85 -9.15
CA VAL A 312 1.99 12.43 -10.22
C VAL A 312 1.41 12.12 -11.60
N GLN A 313 0.93 10.90 -11.82
CA GLN A 313 0.31 10.52 -13.09
C GLN A 313 -0.97 11.32 -13.36
N GLN A 314 -1.86 11.43 -12.38
CA GLN A 314 -3.07 12.23 -12.55
C GLN A 314 -2.74 13.71 -12.81
N LEU A 315 -1.84 14.29 -12.01
CA LEU A 315 -1.48 15.70 -12.12
C LEU A 315 -0.79 15.99 -13.45
N LEU A 316 0.09 15.11 -13.92
CA LEU A 316 0.95 15.36 -15.09
C LEU A 316 0.56 14.56 -16.32
N ALA A 317 -0.65 13.99 -16.37
CA ALA A 317 -1.19 13.24 -17.50
C ALA A 317 -1.00 13.91 -18.89
N PRO A 318 -1.03 15.26 -19.04
CA PRO A 318 -0.70 15.89 -20.32
C PRO A 318 0.69 15.52 -20.88
N TYR A 319 1.67 15.22 -20.04
CA TYR A 319 2.98 14.74 -20.48
C TYR A 319 2.93 13.30 -21.02
N ASP A 320 2.04 12.44 -20.51
CA ASP A 320 1.84 11.10 -21.08
C ASP A 320 1.22 11.20 -22.49
N VAL A 321 0.26 12.10 -22.67
CA VAL A 321 -0.36 12.38 -23.98
C VAL A 321 0.68 12.94 -24.96
N GLU A 322 1.48 13.91 -24.52
CA GLU A 322 2.54 14.50 -25.33
C GLU A 322 3.61 13.48 -25.73
N ALA A 323 3.99 12.56 -24.82
CA ALA A 323 4.89 11.46 -25.14
C ALA A 323 4.32 10.55 -26.24
N GLY A 324 3.02 10.20 -26.15
CA GLY A 324 2.33 9.45 -27.19
C GLY A 324 2.33 10.18 -28.54
N ARG A 325 2.00 11.47 -28.54
CA ARG A 325 1.98 12.32 -29.74
C ARG A 325 3.35 12.39 -30.41
N ARG A 326 4.44 12.61 -29.65
CA ARG A 326 5.80 12.65 -30.22
C ARG A 326 6.28 11.30 -30.74
N CYS A 327 5.73 10.20 -30.22
CA CYS A 327 5.93 8.85 -30.78
C CYS A 327 5.01 8.53 -31.97
N GLY A 328 4.10 9.42 -32.36
CA GLY A 328 3.12 9.16 -33.42
C GLY A 328 2.06 8.11 -33.03
N LEU A 329 1.80 7.94 -31.73
CA LEU A 329 0.84 6.97 -31.20
C LEU A 329 -0.53 7.64 -30.98
N PRO A 330 -1.64 6.90 -31.17
CA PRO A 330 -2.99 7.42 -30.95
C PRO A 330 -3.37 7.51 -29.46
N HIS A 331 -2.55 6.97 -28.57
CA HIS A 331 -2.74 6.93 -27.13
C HIS A 331 -1.50 7.52 -26.43
N GLY A 332 -1.66 7.89 -25.15
CA GLY A 332 -0.53 8.34 -24.33
C GLY A 332 0.52 7.24 -24.11
N VAL A 333 1.70 7.64 -23.63
CA VAL A 333 2.77 6.76 -23.15
C VAL A 333 3.01 7.05 -21.68
N ALA A 334 3.04 6.01 -20.84
CA ALA A 334 3.10 6.12 -19.38
C ALA A 334 4.48 6.56 -18.86
N VAL A 335 4.89 7.81 -19.14
CA VAL A 335 6.17 8.39 -18.68
C VAL A 335 6.08 8.95 -17.26
N THR A 336 4.91 9.43 -16.84
CA THR A 336 4.72 10.06 -15.52
C THR A 336 4.79 9.07 -14.34
N PRO A 337 4.42 7.77 -14.45
CA PRO A 337 4.70 6.83 -13.38
C PRO A 337 6.18 6.68 -13.08
N LEU A 338 7.04 6.76 -14.09
CA LEU A 338 8.49 6.74 -13.91
C LEU A 338 9.00 8.07 -13.35
N LEU A 339 8.45 9.21 -13.79
CA LEU A 339 8.75 10.51 -13.20
C LEU A 339 8.52 10.51 -11.68
N ALA A 340 7.43 9.90 -11.20
CA ALA A 340 7.16 9.78 -9.77
C ALA A 340 8.30 9.08 -9.01
N HIS A 341 8.88 8.02 -9.60
CA HIS A 341 10.03 7.32 -9.02
C HIS A 341 11.29 8.19 -9.02
N LEU A 342 11.54 8.94 -10.10
CA LEU A 342 12.68 9.86 -10.17
C LEU A 342 12.56 11.00 -9.14
N LEU A 343 11.36 11.56 -8.94
CA LEU A 343 11.13 12.58 -7.91
C LEU A 343 11.35 12.00 -6.51
N PHE A 344 10.90 10.78 -6.26
CA PHE A 344 11.13 10.09 -4.99
C PHE A 344 12.63 9.89 -4.72
N LEU A 345 13.38 9.40 -5.71
CA LEU A 345 14.83 9.20 -5.60
C LEU A 345 15.60 10.52 -5.49
N ALA A 346 15.17 11.58 -6.16
CA ALA A 346 15.77 12.92 -6.03
C ALA A 346 15.48 13.59 -4.67
N ALA A 347 14.44 13.14 -3.97
CA ALA A 347 14.10 13.61 -2.62
C ALA A 347 14.79 12.80 -1.51
N ASN A 348 14.95 11.48 -1.71
CA ASN A 348 15.35 10.56 -0.64
C ASN A 348 16.69 9.84 -0.89
N GLY A 349 17.26 9.98 -2.09
CA GLY A 349 18.40 9.21 -2.53
C GLY A 349 18.06 7.75 -2.78
N SER A 350 19.11 6.93 -2.87
CA SER A 350 19.04 5.53 -3.26
C SER A 350 19.66 4.58 -2.23
N GLY A 351 19.83 5.04 -0.98
CA GLY A 351 20.37 4.22 0.12
C GLY A 351 21.88 4.01 0.08
N GLY A 352 22.62 4.83 -0.66
CA GLY A 352 24.09 4.79 -0.76
C GLY A 352 24.59 5.52 -2.01
N ALA A 353 25.92 5.69 -2.12
CA ALA A 353 26.55 6.34 -3.28
C ALA A 353 26.41 5.52 -4.59
N ASP A 354 26.02 4.25 -4.50
CA ASP A 354 25.96 3.30 -5.61
C ASP A 354 24.54 2.99 -6.11
N GLY A 355 23.49 3.54 -5.47
CA GLY A 355 22.13 3.21 -5.87
C GLY A 355 21.47 2.04 -5.13
N GLY A 356 22.13 1.45 -4.12
CA GLY A 356 21.83 0.09 -3.62
C GLY A 356 20.38 -0.23 -3.23
N SER A 357 19.59 0.76 -2.82
CA SER A 357 18.19 0.61 -2.37
C SER A 357 17.15 1.26 -3.30
N ALA A 358 17.55 1.74 -4.49
CA ALA A 358 16.61 2.31 -5.45
C ALA A 358 15.58 1.25 -5.86
N THR A 359 14.30 1.50 -5.53
CA THR A 359 13.22 0.53 -5.68
C THR A 359 12.29 0.92 -6.82
N ALA A 360 11.86 -0.06 -7.63
CA ALA A 360 10.75 0.06 -8.56
C ALA A 360 9.47 -0.53 -7.95
N LEU A 361 8.36 0.21 -8.07
CA LEU A 361 6.99 -0.27 -7.85
C LEU A 361 6.24 -0.11 -9.19
N ALA A 362 6.34 -1.14 -10.01
CA ALA A 362 6.07 -1.07 -11.44
C ALA A 362 4.59 -1.24 -11.82
N ASP A 363 3.78 -1.78 -10.90
CA ASP A 363 2.42 -2.27 -11.17
C ASP A 363 1.31 -1.23 -10.88
N THR A 364 1.62 0.07 -10.80
CA THR A 364 0.55 1.09 -10.69
C THR A 364 -0.35 1.06 -11.92
N LEU A 365 0.25 1.03 -13.11
CA LEU A 365 -0.48 0.72 -14.34
C LEU A 365 -0.25 -0.75 -14.66
N THR A 366 0.85 -1.10 -15.31
CA THR A 366 1.29 -2.49 -15.44
C THR A 366 2.83 -2.54 -15.44
N THR A 367 3.40 -3.61 -14.92
CA THR A 367 4.84 -3.87 -14.94
C THR A 367 5.35 -3.94 -16.37
N ALA A 368 4.60 -4.53 -17.31
CA ALA A 368 4.98 -4.56 -18.72
C ALA A 368 5.15 -3.15 -19.33
N ALA A 369 4.22 -2.24 -19.05
CA ALA A 369 4.31 -0.85 -19.51
C ALA A 369 5.51 -0.15 -18.87
N PHE A 370 5.70 -0.32 -17.55
CA PHE A 370 6.81 0.29 -16.82
C PHE A 370 8.17 -0.20 -17.32
N LEU A 371 8.32 -1.50 -17.59
CA LEU A 371 9.54 -2.09 -18.14
C LEU A 371 9.87 -1.52 -19.53
N ALA A 372 8.89 -1.48 -20.44
CA ALA A 372 9.09 -0.96 -21.79
C ALA A 372 9.51 0.52 -21.75
N VAL A 373 8.80 1.34 -20.98
CA VAL A 373 9.04 2.78 -20.86
C VAL A 373 10.39 3.07 -20.18
N SER A 374 10.70 2.40 -19.07
CA SER A 374 11.96 2.62 -18.33
C SER A 374 13.20 2.18 -19.11
N ARG A 375 13.10 1.16 -19.98
CA ARG A 375 14.19 0.77 -20.88
C ARG A 375 14.38 1.75 -22.03
N ALA A 376 13.31 2.34 -22.55
CA ALA A 376 13.38 3.32 -23.63
C ALA A 376 13.96 4.67 -23.15
N LEU A 377 13.66 5.08 -21.92
CA LEU A 377 13.98 6.42 -21.42
C LEU A 377 15.42 6.58 -20.93
N ALA A 378 16.13 7.57 -21.45
CA ALA A 378 17.37 8.05 -20.85
C ALA A 378 17.10 8.74 -19.51
N VAL A 379 18.06 8.68 -18.59
CA VAL A 379 17.96 9.43 -17.33
C VAL A 379 18.09 10.93 -17.61
N PRO A 380 17.19 11.80 -17.10
CA PRO A 380 17.31 13.24 -17.27
C PRO A 380 18.63 13.79 -16.70
N ALA A 381 19.30 14.68 -17.44
CA ALA A 381 20.55 15.30 -16.98
C ALA A 381 20.36 16.12 -15.69
N ALA A 382 19.21 16.77 -15.54
CA ALA A 382 18.85 17.48 -14.31
C ALA A 382 18.76 16.53 -13.10
N PHE A 383 18.14 15.36 -13.27
CA PHE A 383 18.07 14.33 -12.22
C PHE A 383 19.46 13.86 -11.80
N ARG A 384 20.35 13.55 -12.76
CA ARG A 384 21.73 13.13 -12.45
C ARG A 384 22.44 14.14 -11.56
N ARG A 385 22.38 15.43 -11.93
CA ARG A 385 22.97 16.51 -11.14
C ARG A 385 22.35 16.62 -9.75
N ASP A 386 21.03 16.46 -9.63
CA ASP A 386 20.33 16.56 -8.35
C ASP A 386 20.75 15.44 -7.39
N VAL A 387 20.82 14.19 -7.86
CA VAL A 387 21.21 13.06 -6.99
C VAL A 387 22.70 13.01 -6.69
N GLU A 388 23.55 13.44 -7.63
CA GLU A 388 24.98 13.60 -7.39
C GLU A 388 25.23 14.69 -6.33
N ALA A 389 24.62 15.86 -6.49
CA ALA A 389 24.80 16.97 -5.56
C ALA A 389 24.24 16.68 -4.16
N ALA A 390 23.09 16.02 -4.06
CA ALA A 390 22.44 15.77 -2.78
C ALA A 390 22.95 14.52 -2.06
N PHE A 391 23.34 13.48 -2.80
CA PHE A 391 23.63 12.15 -2.23
C PHE A 391 24.96 11.55 -2.68
N GLY A 392 25.73 12.24 -3.53
CA GLY A 392 26.96 11.69 -4.13
C GLY A 392 26.70 10.51 -5.07
N TRP A 393 25.46 10.31 -5.52
CA TRP A 393 25.10 9.18 -6.38
C TRP A 393 25.46 9.47 -7.83
N LEU A 394 26.53 8.82 -8.32
CA LEU A 394 27.01 8.97 -9.68
C LEU A 394 26.22 8.07 -10.64
N VAL A 395 25.34 8.68 -11.43
CA VAL A 395 24.56 7.99 -12.47
C VAL A 395 25.25 8.18 -13.83
N PRO A 396 25.65 7.09 -14.53
CA PRO A 396 26.29 7.21 -15.84
C PRO A 396 25.42 7.89 -16.90
N GLU A 397 26.03 8.62 -17.83
CA GLU A 397 25.28 9.32 -18.90
C GLU A 397 24.54 8.37 -19.85
N HIS A 398 25.11 7.18 -20.10
CA HIS A 398 24.50 6.14 -20.93
C HIS A 398 23.37 5.37 -20.22
N ALA A 399 23.14 5.64 -18.93
CA ALA A 399 22.14 4.94 -18.15
C ALA A 399 20.72 5.21 -18.68
N ARG A 400 19.93 4.14 -18.75
CA ARG A 400 18.49 4.20 -18.88
C ARG A 400 17.85 4.29 -17.51
N CYS A 401 16.62 4.78 -17.44
CA CYS A 401 15.91 4.84 -16.17
C CYS A 401 15.72 3.45 -15.55
N PHE A 402 15.61 2.39 -16.37
CA PHE A 402 15.63 1.01 -15.93
C PHE A 402 16.88 0.66 -15.10
N ASP A 403 18.05 1.17 -15.50
CA ASP A 403 19.35 0.85 -14.90
C ASP A 403 19.47 1.35 -13.45
N LEU A 404 18.61 2.28 -13.04
CA LEU A 404 18.57 2.89 -11.71
C LEU A 404 18.03 1.94 -10.63
N PHE A 405 17.15 0.99 -10.99
CA PHE A 405 16.41 0.20 -10.00
C PHE A 405 17.15 -1.09 -9.62
N ARG A 406 17.53 -1.19 -8.35
CA ARG A 406 18.18 -2.37 -7.75
C ARG A 406 17.18 -3.32 -7.12
N VAL A 407 16.09 -2.78 -6.56
CA VAL A 407 15.03 -3.56 -5.93
C VAL A 407 13.77 -3.45 -6.79
N TRP A 408 13.14 -4.58 -7.06
CA TRP A 408 11.87 -4.64 -7.78
C TRP A 408 10.83 -5.24 -6.84
N ARG A 409 9.87 -4.40 -6.42
CA ARG A 409 8.78 -4.81 -5.55
C ARG A 409 7.58 -5.20 -6.39
N LEU A 410 7.18 -6.46 -6.28
CA LEU A 410 6.03 -7.05 -6.96
C LEU A 410 4.84 -7.05 -6.00
N ASP A 411 3.86 -6.18 -6.27
CA ASP A 411 2.67 -5.98 -5.43
C ASP A 411 1.39 -6.54 -6.07
N SER A 412 1.44 -7.01 -7.33
CA SER A 412 0.32 -7.65 -8.03
C SER A 412 0.77 -8.59 -9.16
N GLY A 413 -0.21 -9.29 -9.76
CA GLY A 413 0.02 -10.28 -10.80
C GLY A 413 0.53 -11.63 -10.29
N ASP A 414 0.65 -12.57 -11.22
CA ASP A 414 1.36 -13.82 -11.02
C ASP A 414 2.86 -13.52 -10.80
N TYR A 415 3.35 -13.84 -9.60
CA TYR A 415 4.72 -13.49 -9.21
C TYR A 415 5.76 -14.08 -10.17
N GLU A 416 5.62 -15.35 -10.56
CA GLU A 416 6.61 -16.03 -11.40
C GLU A 416 6.67 -15.38 -12.79
N LYS A 417 5.50 -15.13 -13.40
CA LYS A 417 5.41 -14.47 -14.71
C LYS A 417 6.02 -13.07 -14.66
N VAL A 418 5.66 -12.26 -13.67
CA VAL A 418 6.15 -10.87 -13.54
C VAL A 418 7.65 -10.84 -13.24
N ALA A 419 8.13 -11.70 -12.33
CA ALA A 419 9.55 -11.83 -12.04
C ALA A 419 10.36 -12.25 -13.27
N ALA A 420 9.86 -13.21 -14.06
CA ALA A 420 10.49 -13.64 -15.30
C ALA A 420 10.60 -12.50 -16.32
N GLN A 421 9.59 -11.64 -16.45
CA GLN A 421 9.64 -10.46 -17.32
C GLN A 421 10.73 -9.48 -16.89
N ILE A 422 10.84 -9.19 -15.59
CA ILE A 422 11.86 -8.29 -15.04
C ILE A 422 13.28 -8.86 -15.28
N ILE A 423 13.48 -10.15 -15.01
CA ILE A 423 14.79 -10.80 -15.19
C ILE A 423 15.16 -10.85 -16.68
N ALA A 424 14.23 -11.17 -17.58
CA ALA A 424 14.49 -11.17 -19.02
C ALA A 424 14.85 -9.76 -19.53
N ALA A 425 14.18 -8.72 -19.04
CA ALA A 425 14.50 -7.34 -19.35
C ALA A 425 15.91 -6.95 -18.86
N TRP A 426 16.30 -7.38 -17.66
CA TRP A 426 17.64 -7.18 -17.11
C TRP A 426 18.72 -7.89 -17.92
N GLU A 427 18.53 -9.15 -18.29
CA GLU A 427 19.48 -9.92 -19.11
C GLU A 427 19.67 -9.28 -20.48
N ALA A 428 18.58 -8.89 -21.15
CA ALA A 428 18.64 -8.19 -22.43
C ALA A 428 19.42 -6.87 -22.31
N ARG A 429 19.18 -6.11 -21.24
CA ARG A 429 19.90 -4.87 -20.97
C ARG A 429 21.40 -5.09 -20.70
N CYS A 430 21.77 -6.17 -20.02
CA CYS A 430 23.17 -6.51 -19.81
C CYS A 430 23.89 -6.85 -21.12
N LEU A 431 23.23 -7.56 -22.04
CA LEU A 431 23.78 -7.84 -23.37
C LEU A 431 23.98 -6.56 -24.20
N GLU A 432 23.02 -5.62 -24.15
CA GLU A 432 23.13 -4.31 -24.80
C GLU A 432 24.34 -3.51 -24.27
N LEU A 433 24.53 -3.47 -22.95
CA LEU A 433 25.67 -2.78 -22.32
C LEU A 433 27.00 -3.42 -22.70
N GLN A 434 27.05 -4.76 -22.69
CA GLN A 434 28.25 -5.50 -23.07
C GLN A 434 28.64 -5.24 -24.54
N ALA A 435 27.66 -5.16 -25.45
CA ALA A 435 27.90 -4.90 -26.86
C ALA A 435 28.58 -3.54 -27.14
N VAL A 436 28.45 -2.57 -26.23
CA VAL A 436 29.09 -1.25 -26.31
C VAL A 436 30.23 -1.07 -25.31
N GLY A 437 30.68 -2.15 -24.66
CA GLY A 437 31.83 -2.14 -23.74
C GLY A 437 31.55 -1.58 -22.34
N HIS A 438 30.29 -1.48 -21.93
CA HIS A 438 29.90 -1.08 -20.58
C HIS A 438 29.77 -2.29 -19.64
N PRO A 439 30.01 -2.13 -18.32
CA PRO A 439 29.84 -3.21 -17.36
C PRO A 439 28.37 -3.67 -17.28
N PRO A 440 28.12 -4.97 -17.01
CA PRO A 440 26.77 -5.46 -16.83
C PRO A 440 26.13 -4.86 -15.56
N LEU A 441 24.80 -4.80 -15.55
CA LEU A 441 24.07 -4.37 -14.36
C LEU A 441 24.13 -5.44 -13.26
N PRO A 442 24.24 -5.06 -11.98
CA PRO A 442 23.97 -5.95 -10.86
C PRO A 442 22.62 -6.64 -11.00
N ARG A 443 22.54 -7.90 -10.55
CA ARG A 443 21.31 -8.68 -10.56
C ARG A 443 20.22 -7.98 -9.75
N PRO A 444 18.96 -7.91 -10.23
CA PRO A 444 17.88 -7.28 -9.48
C PRO A 444 17.54 -8.06 -8.20
N HIS A 445 17.27 -7.33 -7.12
CA HIS A 445 16.66 -7.88 -5.90
C HIS A 445 15.15 -7.91 -6.06
N LEU A 446 14.59 -9.11 -6.18
CA LEU A 446 13.14 -9.30 -6.27
C LEU A 446 12.55 -9.34 -4.85
N MET A 447 11.49 -8.57 -4.64
CA MET A 447 10.73 -8.50 -3.40
C MET A 447 9.26 -8.83 -3.68
N ASN A 448 8.72 -9.88 -3.08
CA ASN A 448 7.29 -10.20 -3.16
C ASN A 448 6.57 -9.60 -1.95
N SER A 449 5.67 -8.64 -2.19
CA SER A 449 4.80 -8.05 -1.15
C SER A 449 3.34 -8.45 -1.26
N ASN A 450 3.02 -9.37 -2.17
CA ASN A 450 1.66 -9.86 -2.43
C ASN A 450 1.48 -11.31 -1.94
N LEU A 451 1.79 -11.55 -0.67
CA LEU A 451 1.67 -12.86 -0.03
C LEU A 451 0.45 -12.87 0.89
N SER A 452 -0.42 -13.86 0.74
CA SER A 452 -1.68 -13.97 1.47
C SER A 452 -1.77 -15.20 2.38
N SER A 453 -0.91 -16.21 2.16
CA SER A 453 -0.90 -17.47 2.91
C SER A 453 0.52 -18.05 3.05
N GLU A 454 0.68 -19.01 3.98
CA GLU A 454 1.90 -19.81 4.09
C GLU A 454 2.18 -20.63 2.81
N ASP A 455 1.11 -21.08 2.12
CA ASP A 455 1.22 -21.82 0.86
C ASP A 455 1.78 -20.93 -0.26
N ASP A 456 1.41 -19.65 -0.31
CA ASP A 456 1.99 -18.69 -1.25
C ASP A 456 3.50 -18.55 -1.02
N ILE A 457 3.93 -18.51 0.26
CA ILE A 457 5.35 -18.45 0.63
C ILE A 457 6.06 -19.72 0.15
N ALA A 458 5.49 -20.90 0.44
CA ALA A 458 6.06 -22.17 0.01
C ALA A 458 6.19 -22.24 -1.52
N ALA A 459 5.15 -21.81 -2.25
CA ALA A 459 5.15 -21.78 -3.71
C ALA A 459 6.28 -20.91 -4.26
N VAL A 460 6.42 -19.66 -3.79
CA VAL A 460 7.47 -18.76 -4.31
C VAL A 460 8.88 -19.15 -3.90
N CYS A 461 9.05 -19.81 -2.76
CA CYS A 461 10.35 -20.31 -2.31
C CYS A 461 10.82 -21.53 -3.11
N ASN A 462 9.89 -22.29 -3.70
CA ASN A 462 10.18 -23.44 -4.55
C ASN A 462 10.45 -23.08 -6.02
N LEU A 463 10.28 -21.81 -6.41
CA LEU A 463 10.57 -21.35 -7.76
C LEU A 463 12.06 -21.49 -8.10
N ASP A 464 12.34 -21.49 -9.42
CA ASP A 464 13.68 -21.46 -9.97
C ASP A 464 14.50 -20.33 -9.30
N PRO A 465 15.74 -20.59 -8.82
CA PRO A 465 16.59 -19.57 -8.20
C PRO A 465 16.75 -18.29 -9.04
N ARG A 466 16.54 -18.38 -10.36
CA ARG A 466 16.57 -17.25 -11.27
C ARG A 466 15.48 -16.21 -10.97
N VAL A 467 14.27 -16.63 -10.63
CA VAL A 467 13.11 -15.74 -10.41
C VAL A 467 12.63 -15.73 -8.95
N ARG A 468 13.20 -16.59 -8.11
CA ARG A 468 12.91 -16.65 -6.67
C ARG A 468 13.11 -15.29 -5.98
N PRO A 469 12.19 -14.88 -5.09
CA PRO A 469 12.34 -13.62 -4.36
C PRO A 469 13.55 -13.68 -3.42
N THR A 470 14.23 -12.56 -3.27
CA THR A 470 15.27 -12.38 -2.24
C THR A 470 14.68 -11.87 -0.92
N THR A 471 13.51 -11.25 -0.99
CA THR A 471 12.79 -10.69 0.15
C THR A 471 11.31 -11.05 0.05
N LEU A 472 10.74 -11.58 1.12
CA LEU A 472 9.32 -11.78 1.32
C LEU A 472 8.79 -10.65 2.21
N ALA A 473 7.64 -10.08 1.87
CA ALA A 473 7.00 -9.07 2.68
C ALA A 473 5.50 -9.34 2.85
N PHE A 474 5.05 -9.35 4.10
CA PHE A 474 3.65 -9.61 4.42
C PHE A 474 3.27 -8.91 5.73
N GLY A 475 1.99 -8.53 5.86
CA GLY A 475 1.47 -7.84 7.06
C GLY A 475 0.46 -8.67 7.84
N THR A 476 -0.63 -9.06 7.18
CA THR A 476 -1.79 -9.69 7.82
C THR A 476 -1.72 -11.22 7.87
N LEU A 477 -0.70 -11.84 7.27
CA LEU A 477 -0.62 -13.29 7.12
C LEU A 477 -0.64 -14.01 8.48
N ALA A 478 0.12 -13.48 9.44
CA ALA A 478 0.21 -14.01 10.80
C ALA A 478 -0.86 -13.46 11.76
N ASP A 479 -1.75 -12.60 11.29
CA ASP A 479 -2.81 -11.97 12.08
C ASP A 479 -4.20 -12.56 11.73
N GLY A 480 -5.16 -12.38 12.62
CA GLY A 480 -6.49 -12.95 12.59
C GLY A 480 -6.74 -13.86 13.78
N PHE A 481 -7.73 -14.74 13.63
CA PHE A 481 -8.19 -15.60 14.72
C PHE A 481 -8.16 -17.07 14.29
N LEU A 482 -7.78 -17.94 15.21
CA LEU A 482 -8.10 -19.38 15.17
C LEU A 482 -9.58 -19.58 15.55
N PRO A 483 -10.20 -20.70 15.17
CA PRO A 483 -11.52 -21.06 15.69
C PRO A 483 -11.52 -21.03 17.22
N PHE A 484 -12.49 -20.35 17.82
CA PHE A 484 -12.62 -20.31 19.28
C PHE A 484 -13.16 -21.66 19.78
N LEU A 485 -12.70 -22.09 20.95
CA LEU A 485 -13.14 -23.35 21.55
C LEU A 485 -14.56 -23.17 22.11
N ASP A 486 -15.43 -24.16 21.88
CA ASP A 486 -16.71 -24.24 22.58
C ASP A 486 -16.44 -24.75 24.02
N PRO A 487 -17.01 -24.12 25.05
CA PRO A 487 -16.77 -24.50 26.45
C PRO A 487 -17.23 -25.93 26.81
N GLU A 488 -18.03 -26.58 25.97
CA GLU A 488 -18.52 -27.97 26.17
C GLU A 488 -17.78 -29.02 25.34
N GLY A 489 -16.72 -28.64 24.61
CA GLY A 489 -15.96 -29.51 23.71
C GLY A 489 -14.66 -30.09 24.27
N GLU A 490 -14.58 -30.40 25.56
CA GLU A 490 -13.56 -31.31 26.09
C GLU A 490 -14.08 -32.76 25.96
N GLY A 491 -13.97 -33.32 24.75
CA GLY A 491 -14.48 -34.66 24.48
C GLY A 491 -13.90 -35.27 23.20
N GLU A 492 -12.92 -36.12 23.41
CA GLU A 492 -12.43 -37.21 22.53
C GLU A 492 -11.46 -36.88 21.40
N ASP A 493 -10.25 -37.41 21.61
CA ASP A 493 -9.20 -37.66 20.64
C ASP A 493 -9.72 -38.36 19.38
N GLY A 494 -9.25 -37.94 18.20
CA GLY A 494 -9.55 -38.64 16.95
C GLY A 494 -8.81 -38.08 15.76
N GLU A 495 -7.78 -38.80 15.33
CA GLU A 495 -7.00 -38.61 14.11
C GLU A 495 -7.85 -38.42 12.84
N GLY A 496 -7.32 -37.67 11.87
CA GLY A 496 -7.64 -37.88 10.45
C GLY A 496 -8.16 -36.65 9.71
N GLY A 497 -7.35 -36.16 8.78
CA GLY A 497 -7.68 -34.98 7.97
C GLY A 497 -8.75 -35.20 6.89
N LYS A 498 -9.35 -34.09 6.46
CA LYS A 498 -9.58 -33.66 5.07
C LYS A 498 -10.46 -32.41 5.09
N GLN A 499 -9.89 -31.28 4.65
CA GLN A 499 -10.66 -30.11 4.24
C GLN A 499 -11.26 -30.37 2.85
N ALA A 500 -12.58 -30.33 2.73
CA ALA A 500 -13.29 -29.90 1.51
C ALA A 500 -14.78 -29.69 1.77
N GLY A 501 -15.29 -28.50 1.42
CA GLY A 501 -16.53 -28.34 0.65
C GLY A 501 -17.90 -28.50 1.33
N THR A 502 -18.55 -27.34 1.51
CA THR A 502 -19.96 -27.01 1.19
C THR A 502 -21.13 -27.61 1.98
N ASP A 503 -21.92 -26.67 2.51
CA ASP A 503 -23.39 -26.60 2.64
C ASP A 503 -24.14 -27.67 3.44
N GLY A 504 -24.63 -27.22 4.60
CA GLY A 504 -25.64 -27.90 5.42
C GLY A 504 -25.45 -27.52 6.88
N GLY A 505 -26.46 -26.89 7.49
CA GLY A 505 -26.40 -26.33 8.85
C GLY A 505 -25.78 -27.28 9.87
N GLY A 506 -24.60 -26.93 10.35
CA GLY A 506 -23.84 -27.66 11.36
C GLY A 506 -23.18 -26.67 12.30
N SER A 507 -23.12 -27.04 13.58
CA SER A 507 -22.48 -26.34 14.69
C SER A 507 -20.98 -26.07 14.44
N GLY A 508 -20.68 -25.11 13.57
CA GLY A 508 -19.32 -24.65 13.32
C GLY A 508 -18.87 -23.78 14.48
N ARG A 509 -17.67 -24.08 15.02
CA ARG A 509 -17.01 -23.26 16.04
C ARG A 509 -17.02 -21.78 15.62
N PRO A 510 -17.29 -20.84 16.52
CA PRO A 510 -17.30 -19.42 16.18
C PRO A 510 -15.93 -19.00 15.61
N THR A 511 -15.96 -18.34 14.46
CA THR A 511 -14.77 -17.77 13.79
C THR A 511 -14.96 -16.28 13.58
N MET A 512 -13.86 -15.53 13.64
CA MET A 512 -13.82 -14.11 13.34
C MET A 512 -12.90 -13.88 12.14
N SER A 513 -13.22 -12.88 11.32
CA SER A 513 -12.44 -12.54 10.13
C SER A 513 -12.01 -11.07 10.13
N LEU A 514 -10.84 -10.81 9.56
CA LEU A 514 -10.35 -9.45 9.34
C LEU A 514 -10.99 -8.84 8.09
N ALA A 515 -11.13 -7.51 8.08
CA ALA A 515 -11.66 -6.80 6.93
C ALA A 515 -10.58 -6.60 5.87
N SER A 516 -10.98 -6.62 4.60
CA SER A 516 -10.16 -6.14 3.49
C SER A 516 -10.57 -4.72 3.19
N VAL A 517 -9.76 -3.77 3.67
CA VAL A 517 -9.96 -2.34 3.49
C VAL A 517 -8.70 -1.72 2.87
N VAL A 518 -8.91 -0.72 2.02
CA VAL A 518 -7.87 0.10 1.41
C VAL A 518 -8.30 1.56 1.47
N MET A 519 -7.43 2.43 1.95
CA MET A 519 -7.54 3.87 1.70
C MET A 519 -6.59 4.25 0.58
N LYS A 520 -7.04 5.06 -0.38
CA LYS A 520 -6.23 5.41 -1.54
C LYS A 520 -6.47 6.84 -2.00
N LEU A 521 -5.48 7.43 -2.64
CA LEU A 521 -5.65 8.67 -3.37
C LEU A 521 -6.62 8.44 -4.54
N VAL A 522 -7.65 9.28 -4.62
CA VAL A 522 -8.68 9.22 -5.69
C VAL A 522 -8.67 10.45 -6.58
N GLN A 523 -8.21 11.57 -6.03
CA GLN A 523 -8.06 12.81 -6.77
C GLN A 523 -6.90 13.62 -6.20
N ALA A 524 -6.08 14.21 -7.07
CA ALA A 524 -5.09 15.22 -6.75
C ALA A 524 -5.36 16.49 -7.58
N ARG A 525 -5.14 17.66 -6.97
CA ARG A 525 -5.40 18.97 -7.59
C ARG A 525 -4.13 19.82 -7.51
N PRO A 526 -3.67 20.40 -8.64
CA PRO A 526 -2.49 21.25 -8.63
C PRO A 526 -2.82 22.60 -7.95
N PRO A 527 -1.80 23.31 -7.41
CA PRO A 527 -2.00 24.63 -6.80
C PRO A 527 -2.45 25.70 -7.81
N ARG A 528 -2.22 25.45 -9.10
CA ARG A 528 -2.53 26.33 -10.23
C ARG A 528 -2.78 25.48 -11.48
N PRO A 529 -3.56 25.96 -12.47
CA PRO A 529 -3.63 25.32 -13.76
C PRO A 529 -2.23 25.08 -14.32
N LEU A 530 -1.98 23.89 -14.85
CA LEU A 530 -0.71 23.61 -15.49
C LEU A 530 -0.55 24.51 -16.72
N PRO A 531 0.68 24.97 -17.04
CA PRO A 531 0.93 25.63 -18.30
C PRO A 531 0.41 24.76 -19.43
N SER A 532 -0.27 25.36 -20.41
CA SER A 532 -0.60 24.64 -21.63
C SER A 532 0.73 24.15 -22.23
N LEU A 533 0.92 22.83 -22.25
CA LEU A 533 1.85 22.26 -23.22
C LEU A 533 1.36 22.75 -24.58
N SER A 534 2.26 23.16 -25.48
CA SER A 534 1.91 23.72 -26.77
C SER A 534 1.18 22.68 -27.63
N VAL A 535 -0.12 22.49 -27.37
CA VAL A 535 -1.03 21.71 -28.19
C VAL A 535 -1.49 22.65 -29.30
N SER A 536 -0.59 22.89 -30.26
CA SER A 536 -0.97 23.48 -31.55
C SER A 536 -1.65 22.38 -32.37
N GLY A 537 -2.97 22.24 -32.18
CA GLY A 537 -3.81 21.37 -32.98
C GLY A 537 -5.28 21.63 -32.69
N ASP A 538 -5.98 22.20 -33.67
CA ASP A 538 -7.43 22.46 -33.74
C ASP A 538 -8.28 21.17 -33.72
N GLY A 539 -8.08 20.32 -32.72
CA GLY A 539 -8.94 19.19 -32.40
C GLY A 539 -9.84 19.55 -31.24
N GLY A 540 -10.95 20.25 -31.53
CA GLY A 540 -12.01 20.51 -30.57
C GLY A 540 -12.45 19.22 -29.88
N GLY A 541 -12.29 19.19 -28.57
CA GLY A 541 -12.66 18.07 -27.73
C GLY A 541 -12.66 18.52 -26.27
N ASP A 542 -13.70 19.24 -25.89
CA ASP A 542 -14.07 19.60 -24.51
C ASP A 542 -14.50 18.36 -23.68
N GLY A 543 -13.92 17.20 -23.99
CA GLY A 543 -14.25 15.87 -23.45
C GLY A 543 -13.12 15.30 -22.61
N GLY A 544 -12.44 16.15 -21.82
CA GLY A 544 -11.38 15.73 -20.93
C GLY A 544 -11.88 14.62 -19.99
N LEU A 545 -11.22 13.47 -20.01
CA LEU A 545 -11.45 12.43 -19.01
C LEU A 545 -11.33 13.04 -17.60
N PRO A 546 -12.08 12.55 -16.62
CA PRO A 546 -12.05 13.09 -15.27
C PRO A 546 -10.63 13.07 -14.72
N ALA A 547 -10.25 14.13 -14.02
CA ALA A 547 -9.06 14.13 -13.20
C ALA A 547 -9.27 13.16 -12.03
N THR A 548 -8.95 11.88 -12.24
CA THR A 548 -9.02 10.81 -11.24
C THR A 548 -7.73 10.00 -11.23
N ALA A 549 -7.32 9.60 -10.04
CA ALA A 549 -6.21 8.68 -9.85
C ALA A 549 -6.64 7.25 -10.17
N VAL A 550 -5.84 6.58 -11.01
CA VAL A 550 -6.06 5.20 -11.43
C VAL A 550 -4.91 4.31 -10.95
N LYS A 551 -5.24 3.11 -10.48
CA LYS A 551 -4.34 1.95 -10.39
C LYS A 551 -4.99 0.76 -11.10
N LEU A 552 -4.24 0.08 -11.96
CA LEU A 552 -4.70 -1.12 -12.67
C LEU A 552 -4.14 -2.40 -12.01
N GLY A 553 -2.83 -2.53 -11.91
CA GLY A 553 -2.15 -3.76 -11.46
C GLY A 553 -1.85 -4.73 -12.61
N ASP A 554 -1.09 -5.79 -12.32
CA ASP A 554 -0.65 -6.82 -13.28
C ASP A 554 -1.66 -7.98 -13.48
N GLY A 555 -2.96 -7.69 -13.40
CA GLY A 555 -3.98 -8.73 -13.58
C GLY A 555 -4.07 -9.22 -15.04
N ASP A 556 -3.99 -10.53 -15.25
CA ASP A 556 -4.50 -11.16 -16.47
C ASP A 556 -6.01 -10.88 -16.51
N GLY A 557 -6.55 -10.41 -17.64
CA GLY A 557 -7.94 -9.94 -17.78
C GLY A 557 -9.08 -10.93 -17.46
N ASP A 558 -8.77 -12.05 -16.80
CA ASP A 558 -9.63 -13.20 -16.49
C ASP A 558 -9.96 -13.32 -14.98
N GLY A 559 -10.14 -12.19 -14.28
CA GLY A 559 -10.93 -12.18 -13.04
C GLY A 559 -10.23 -11.76 -11.75
N ASP A 560 -8.94 -11.40 -11.75
CA ASP A 560 -8.29 -10.79 -10.57
C ASP A 560 -8.44 -9.25 -10.55
N SER A 561 -9.68 -8.79 -10.73
CA SER A 561 -10.07 -7.37 -10.75
C SER A 561 -9.94 -6.67 -9.39
N GLY A 562 -9.58 -7.41 -8.33
CA GLY A 562 -9.53 -6.92 -6.95
C GLY A 562 -8.53 -5.80 -6.69
N LYS A 563 -7.61 -5.53 -7.63
CA LYS A 563 -6.59 -4.47 -7.50
C LYS A 563 -6.82 -3.24 -8.35
N VAL A 564 -7.77 -3.29 -9.27
CA VAL A 564 -8.19 -2.12 -10.05
C VAL A 564 -8.84 -1.09 -9.13
N GLN A 565 -8.47 0.16 -9.30
CA GLN A 565 -8.82 1.24 -8.40
C GLN A 565 -9.02 2.52 -9.19
N VAL A 566 -10.21 3.11 -9.06
CA VAL A 566 -10.59 4.45 -9.53
C VAL A 566 -11.46 5.16 -8.47
N ASP A 567 -11.66 6.47 -8.55
CA ASP A 567 -12.48 7.22 -7.59
C ASP A 567 -13.90 6.60 -7.46
N PRO A 568 -14.28 6.10 -6.26
CA PRO A 568 -15.55 5.43 -6.04
C PRO A 568 -16.76 6.37 -6.12
N ARG A 569 -16.54 7.69 -6.14
CA ARG A 569 -17.57 8.70 -6.31
C ARG A 569 -17.98 8.89 -7.75
N LEU A 570 -17.16 8.50 -8.73
CA LEU A 570 -17.49 8.73 -10.14
C LEU A 570 -18.69 7.90 -10.60
N GLU A 571 -19.44 8.48 -11.54
CA GLU A 571 -20.46 7.74 -12.29
C GLU A 571 -19.82 6.55 -13.03
N PRO A 572 -20.51 5.40 -13.16
CA PRO A 572 -19.95 4.19 -13.76
C PRO A 572 -19.35 4.41 -15.15
N GLU A 573 -20.03 5.14 -16.03
CA GLU A 573 -19.56 5.41 -17.39
C GLU A 573 -18.24 6.19 -17.40
N VAL A 574 -18.14 7.13 -16.46
CA VAL A 574 -17.01 8.02 -16.26
C VAL A 574 -15.82 7.25 -15.68
N ALA A 575 -16.07 6.39 -14.68
CA ALA A 575 -15.08 5.48 -14.11
C ALA A 575 -14.55 4.49 -15.18
N MET A 576 -15.44 3.91 -16.00
CA MET A 576 -15.04 3.02 -17.09
C MET A 576 -14.20 3.73 -18.15
N ALA A 577 -14.54 4.97 -18.51
CA ALA A 577 -13.77 5.74 -19.47
C ALA A 577 -12.34 6.00 -18.96
N ALA A 578 -12.18 6.37 -17.68
CA ALA A 578 -10.87 6.54 -17.07
C ALA A 578 -10.05 5.24 -17.05
N LEU A 579 -10.67 4.11 -16.68
CA LEU A 579 -10.03 2.80 -16.66
C LEU A 579 -9.62 2.33 -18.08
N ARG A 580 -10.48 2.55 -19.09
CA ARG A 580 -10.15 2.23 -20.49
C ARG A 580 -8.95 3.03 -20.99
N ALA A 581 -8.94 4.35 -20.76
CA ALA A 581 -7.83 5.19 -21.18
C ALA A 581 -6.50 4.80 -20.51
N ALA A 582 -6.54 4.49 -19.21
CA ALA A 582 -5.36 3.98 -18.49
C ALA A 582 -4.89 2.63 -19.06
N THR A 583 -5.82 1.73 -19.39
CA THR A 583 -5.52 0.41 -19.97
C THR A 583 -4.93 0.52 -21.37
N GLU A 584 -5.49 1.39 -22.22
CA GLU A 584 -4.99 1.66 -23.57
C GLU A 584 -3.58 2.26 -23.53
N MET A 585 -3.34 3.23 -22.65
CA MET A 585 -2.01 3.80 -22.43
C MET A 585 -1.01 2.74 -21.94
N ALA A 586 -1.40 1.89 -20.98
CA ALA A 586 -0.52 0.84 -20.46
C ALA A 586 -0.19 -0.21 -21.52
N ARG A 587 -1.21 -0.74 -22.22
CA ARG A 587 -1.03 -1.71 -23.30
C ARG A 587 -0.18 -1.12 -24.42
N GLY A 588 -0.50 0.09 -24.85
CA GLY A 588 0.21 0.79 -25.91
C GLY A 588 1.67 1.08 -25.55
N SER A 589 1.94 1.45 -24.29
CA SER A 589 3.32 1.63 -23.80
C SER A 589 4.11 0.33 -23.80
N ALA A 590 3.46 -0.82 -23.55
CA ALA A 590 4.10 -2.13 -23.48
C ALA A 590 4.38 -2.75 -24.86
N THR A 591 3.51 -2.51 -25.85
CA THR A 591 3.58 -3.21 -27.15
C THR A 591 4.12 -2.37 -28.31
N SER A 592 4.09 -1.04 -28.19
CA SER A 592 4.50 -0.15 -29.29
C SER A 592 6.01 0.08 -29.28
N ALA A 593 6.59 0.29 -30.47
CA ALA A 593 7.96 0.77 -30.57
C ALA A 593 8.03 2.24 -30.13
N LEU A 594 8.71 2.51 -29.02
CA LEU A 594 8.85 3.86 -28.48
C LEU A 594 10.07 4.56 -29.09
N ASP A 595 9.88 5.77 -29.62
CA ASP A 595 11.00 6.64 -29.97
C ASP A 595 11.70 7.12 -28.69
N SER A 596 12.83 6.49 -28.38
CA SER A 596 13.63 6.74 -27.19
C SER A 596 14.01 8.22 -27.02
N ALA A 597 14.35 8.93 -28.10
CA ALA A 597 14.74 10.33 -28.02
C ALA A 597 13.53 11.21 -27.69
N ALA A 598 12.41 10.97 -28.37
CA ALA A 598 11.16 11.69 -28.16
C ALA A 598 10.64 11.54 -26.72
N VAL A 599 10.51 10.31 -26.22
CA VAL A 599 10.01 10.09 -24.85
C VAL A 599 10.98 10.62 -23.80
N SER A 600 12.30 10.54 -24.04
CA SER A 600 13.31 11.05 -23.10
C SER A 600 13.26 12.56 -22.97
N ALA A 601 13.00 13.27 -24.07
CA ALA A 601 12.79 14.72 -24.05
C ALA A 601 11.56 15.08 -23.20
N VAL A 602 10.45 14.37 -23.36
CA VAL A 602 9.23 14.62 -22.57
C VAL A 602 9.44 14.34 -21.08
N LEU A 603 10.11 13.24 -20.72
CA LEU A 603 10.45 12.95 -19.33
C LEU A 603 11.33 14.06 -18.72
N ALA A 604 12.35 14.54 -19.46
CA ALA A 604 13.22 15.62 -19.01
C ALA A 604 12.46 16.93 -18.83
N GLU A 605 11.59 17.30 -19.78
CA GLU A 605 10.73 18.49 -19.70
C GLU A 605 9.78 18.44 -18.49
N ALA A 606 9.21 17.26 -18.20
CA ALA A 606 8.34 17.04 -17.05
C ALA A 606 9.11 17.10 -15.74
N TYR A 607 10.32 16.53 -15.68
CA TYR A 607 11.21 16.62 -14.52
C TYR A 607 11.59 18.08 -14.22
N ASP A 608 11.96 18.85 -15.23
CA ASP A 608 12.28 20.28 -15.08
C ASP A 608 11.03 21.10 -14.70
N ALA A 609 9.84 20.72 -15.19
CA ALA A 609 8.59 21.37 -14.80
C ALA A 609 8.39 21.32 -13.29
N VAL A 610 8.57 20.14 -12.72
CA VAL A 610 8.35 19.91 -11.29
C VAL A 610 9.50 20.51 -10.47
N THR A 611 10.74 20.20 -10.84
CA THR A 611 11.90 20.49 -9.97
C THR A 611 12.48 21.89 -10.16
N ARG A 612 12.35 22.51 -11.35
CA ARG A 612 12.91 23.83 -11.65
C ARG A 612 11.85 24.91 -11.76
N ARG A 613 10.71 24.60 -12.38
CA ARG A 613 9.60 25.56 -12.55
C ARG A 613 8.59 25.52 -11.40
N GLY A 614 8.68 24.52 -10.51
CA GLY A 614 7.83 24.40 -9.33
C GLY A 614 6.33 24.35 -9.67
N VAL A 615 5.94 23.66 -10.75
CA VAL A 615 4.53 23.68 -11.23
C VAL A 615 3.55 23.07 -10.22
N LEU A 616 4.03 22.23 -9.30
CA LEU A 616 3.23 21.59 -8.23
C LEU A 616 3.56 22.12 -6.82
N MET A 617 4.45 23.10 -6.71
CA MET A 617 4.84 23.70 -5.43
C MET A 617 3.89 24.83 -5.04
N ALA A 618 3.75 25.08 -3.74
CA ALA A 618 3.01 26.23 -3.24
C ALA A 618 3.62 27.53 -3.76
N VAL A 619 2.78 28.47 -4.17
CA VAL A 619 3.24 29.81 -4.56
C VAL A 619 3.61 30.53 -3.25
N PRO A 620 4.82 31.10 -3.12
CA PRO A 620 5.13 31.97 -1.99
C PRO A 620 4.07 33.07 -1.95
N PRO A 621 3.54 33.45 -0.77
CA PRO A 621 2.69 34.62 -0.70
C PRO A 621 3.49 35.78 -1.29
N THR A 622 3.03 36.32 -2.43
CA THR A 622 3.57 37.58 -2.93
C THR A 622 3.33 38.58 -1.81
N MET A 623 4.40 39.21 -1.31
CA MET A 623 4.29 40.34 -0.41
C MET A 623 3.56 41.44 -1.19
N GLU A 624 2.23 41.48 -1.06
CA GLU A 624 1.39 42.61 -1.46
C GLU A 624 1.59 43.79 -0.51
#